data_AF-A0AAW9ISR4-F1
#
_entry.id   AF-A0AAW9ISR4-F1
#
_cell.length_a   1.000
_cell.length_b   1.000
_cell.length_c   1.000
_cell.angle_alpha   90.00
_cell.angle_beta   90.00
_cell.angle_gamma   90.00
#
_symmetry.space_group_name_H-M   'P 1'
#
loop_
_entity.id
_entity.type
_entity.pdbx_description
1 polymer ?
#
loop_
_entity_poly.entity_id
_entity_poly.type
_entity_poly.pdbx_seq_one_letter_code
_entity_poly.pdbx_strand_id
1 'polypeptide(L)' 'QVDSSGDLYLDIFDDMIQIPKAQVKEMLYASIQKSQADLMSFSLDCDNEGAKTMYLQSAEKLEKAMQKLEPYLLR' A
#
# COMPACT_ATOMS: atom_id res chain seq x y z
N GLN A 1 -22.15 8.25 12.20
CA GLN A 1 -21.57 7.34 13.22
C GLN A 1 -20.07 7.21 12.97
N VAL A 2 -19.23 7.15 14.01
CA VAL A 2 -17.77 6.95 13.85
C VAL A 2 -17.44 5.60 14.47
N ASP A 3 -16.68 4.76 13.77
CA ASP A 3 -16.22 3.48 14.33
C ASP A 3 -14.91 3.62 15.13
N SER A 4 -14.48 2.54 15.78
CA SER A 4 -13.27 2.49 16.61
C SER A 4 -11.98 2.77 15.85
N SER A 5 -12.01 2.73 14.52
CA SER A 5 -10.88 3.01 13.63
C SER A 5 -10.87 4.46 13.14
N GLY A 6 -11.84 5.28 13.58
CA GLY A 6 -11.97 6.69 13.21
C GLY A 6 -12.70 6.93 11.89
N ASP A 7 -13.26 5.87 11.28
CA ASP A 7 -13.97 5.99 10.01
C ASP A 7 -15.36 6.60 10.25
N LEU A 8 -15.59 7.80 9.71
CA LEU A 8 -16.87 8.50 9.76
C LEU A 8 -17.84 7.91 8.73
N TYR A 9 -18.99 7.43 9.21
CA TYR A 9 -20.17 7.06 8.43
C TYR A 9 -21.17 8.21 8.48
N LEU A 10 -21.42 8.83 7.34
CA LEU A 10 -22.53 9.75 7.12
C LEU A 10 -23.59 8.99 6.33
N ASP A 11 -24.78 8.84 6.92
CA ASP A 11 -25.95 8.31 6.21
C ASP A 11 -26.56 9.46 5.40
N ILE A 12 -26.03 9.63 4.19
CA ILE A 12 -26.58 10.54 3.19
C ILE A 12 -27.59 9.73 2.40
N PHE A 13 -28.86 10.13 2.48
CA PHE A 13 -29.99 9.59 1.71
C PHE A 13 -29.79 9.82 0.20
N ASP A 14 -28.79 9.15 -0.39
CA ASP A 14 -28.55 9.07 -1.82
C ASP A 14 -27.81 7.74 -2.10
N ASP A 15 -28.55 6.77 -2.60
CA ASP A 15 -28.19 5.34 -2.80
C ASP A 15 -27.05 5.08 -3.80
N MET A 16 -26.14 6.03 -4.09
CA MET A 16 -25.22 5.94 -5.23
C MET A 16 -23.72 6.02 -4.94
N ILE A 17 -23.28 6.20 -3.70
CA ILE A 17 -21.85 6.15 -3.39
C ILE A 17 -21.57 5.11 -2.31
N GLN A 18 -21.51 3.85 -2.73
CA GLN A 18 -20.88 2.81 -1.93
C GLN A 18 -19.37 3.05 -1.93
N ILE A 19 -18.84 3.61 -0.84
CA ILE A 19 -17.40 3.60 -0.60
C ILE A 19 -17.05 2.17 -0.16
N PRO A 20 -16.26 1.39 -0.93
CA PRO A 20 -15.94 0.01 -0.58
C PRO A 20 -15.02 0.03 0.65
N LYS A 21 -15.63 -0.11 1.82
CA LYS A 21 -15.04 0.33 3.09
C LYS A 21 -13.98 -0.62 3.67
N ALA A 22 -13.89 -1.85 3.14
CA ALA A 22 -12.91 -2.84 3.57
C ALA A 22 -11.81 -3.10 2.52
N GLN A 23 -12.09 -2.96 1.22
CA GLN A 23 -11.16 -3.41 0.18
C GLN A 23 -10.04 -2.40 -0.13
N VAL A 24 -10.24 -1.11 0.11
CA VAL A 24 -9.24 -0.08 -0.29
C VAL A 24 -7.95 -0.21 0.52
N LYS A 25 -8.05 -0.49 1.83
CA LYS A 25 -6.87 -0.65 2.71
C LYS A 25 -6.06 -1.90 2.33
N GLU A 26 -6.75 -3.02 2.09
CA GLU A 26 -6.15 -4.28 1.64
C GLU A 26 -5.54 -4.16 0.23
N MET A 27 -6.25 -3.54 -0.72
CA MET A 27 -5.74 -3.28 -2.06
C MET A 27 -4.52 -2.36 -2.05
N LEU A 28 -4.51 -1.34 -1.17
CA LEU A 28 -3.36 -0.46 -1.01
C LEU A 28 -2.16 -1.24 -0.45
N TYR A 29 -2.36 -2.07 0.56
CA TYR A 29 -1.33 -2.95 1.12
C TYR A 29 -0.74 -3.87 0.03
N ALA A 30 -1.61 -4.59 -0.71
CA ALA A 30 -1.20 -5.48 -1.79
C ALA A 30 -0.47 -4.74 -2.91
N SER A 31 -0.90 -3.53 -3.26
CA SER A 31 -0.27 -2.73 -4.32
C SER A 31 1.13 -2.27 -3.95
N ILE A 32 1.36 -1.85 -2.70
CA ILE A 32 2.68 -1.44 -2.23
C ILE A 32 3.60 -2.68 -2.10
N GLN A 33 3.10 -3.81 -1.60
CA GLN A 33 3.86 -5.06 -1.56
C GLN A 33 4.27 -5.53 -2.96
N LYS A 34 3.33 -5.53 -3.91
CA LYS A 34 3.62 -5.84 -5.31
C LYS A 34 4.70 -4.93 -5.87
N SER A 35 4.57 -3.62 -5.66
CA SER A 35 5.55 -2.65 -6.15
C SER A 35 6.95 -2.90 -5.57
N GLN A 36 7.04 -3.27 -4.29
CA GLN A 36 8.31 -3.63 -3.66
C GLN A 36 8.92 -4.91 -4.25
N ALA A 37 8.10 -5.93 -4.51
CA ALA A 37 8.53 -7.16 -5.18
C ALA A 37 8.99 -6.91 -6.63
N ASP A 38 8.25 -6.08 -7.38
CA ASP A 38 8.60 -5.71 -8.75
C ASP A 38 9.97 -5.00 -8.79
N LEU A 39 10.24 -4.07 -7.87
CA LEU A 39 11.54 -3.41 -7.75
C LEU A 39 12.67 -4.40 -7.43
N MET A 40 12.43 -5.39 -6.57
CA MET A 40 13.40 -6.45 -6.32
C MET A 40 13.67 -7.27 -7.58
N SER A 41 12.63 -7.67 -8.32
CA SER A 41 12.79 -8.39 -9.60
C SER A 41 13.61 -7.57 -10.60
N PHE A 42 13.29 -6.29 -10.78
CA PHE A 42 14.05 -5.41 -11.68
C PHE A 42 15.52 -5.25 -11.25
N SER A 43 15.82 -5.29 -9.95
CA SER A 43 17.20 -5.26 -9.48
C SER A 43 17.98 -6.55 -9.82
N LEU A 44 17.29 -7.70 -9.87
CA LEU A 44 17.89 -9.00 -10.21
C LEU A 44 18.10 -9.13 -11.72
N ASP A 45 17.16 -8.61 -12.50
CA ASP A 45 17.17 -8.69 -13.97
C ASP A 45 18.07 -7.61 -14.62
N CYS A 46 18.60 -6.66 -13.84
CA CYS A 46 19.40 -5.56 -14.37
C CYS A 46 20.91 -5.81 -14.24
N ASP A 47 21.62 -5.74 -15.36
CA ASP A 47 23.09 -5.84 -15.43
C ASP A 47 23.82 -4.54 -15.02
N ASN A 48 23.11 -3.41 -14.94
CA ASN A 48 23.68 -2.13 -14.54
C ASN A 48 23.71 -2.00 -13.02
N GLU A 49 24.91 -2.02 -12.43
CA GLU A 49 25.12 -1.91 -10.98
C GLU A 49 24.50 -0.65 -10.34
N GLY A 50 24.48 0.47 -11.07
CA GLY A 50 23.85 1.71 -10.60
C GLY A 50 22.32 1.58 -10.50
N ALA A 51 21.69 1.05 -11.55
CA ALA A 51 20.25 0.83 -11.57
C ALA A 51 19.82 -0.24 -10.56
N LYS A 52 20.60 -1.32 -10.43
CA LYS A 52 20.39 -2.35 -9.41
C LYS A 52 20.39 -1.77 -8.00
N THR A 53 21.38 -0.93 -7.69
CA THR A 53 21.45 -0.22 -6.40
C THR A 53 20.25 0.69 -6.19
N MET A 54 19.84 1.44 -7.22
CA MET A 54 18.67 2.32 -7.16
C MET A 54 17.37 1.54 -6.87
N TYR A 55 17.16 0.41 -7.54
CA TYR A 55 15.98 -0.43 -7.33
C TYR A 55 15.94 -1.06 -5.93
N LEU A 56 17.08 -1.58 -5.46
CA LEU A 56 17.21 -2.11 -4.09
C LEU A 56 16.91 -1.04 -3.03
N GLN A 57 17.51 0.14 -3.15
CA GLN A 57 17.24 1.25 -2.22
C GLN A 57 15.77 1.69 -2.24
N SER A 58 15.12 1.62 -3.41
CA SER A 58 13.70 1.95 -3.54
C SER A 58 12.83 0.88 -2.89
N ALA A 59 13.16 -0.40 -3.04
CA ALA A 59 12.48 -1.51 -2.38
C ALA A 59 12.59 -1.42 -0.85
N GLU A 60 13.77 -1.11 -0.31
CA GLU A 60 13.99 -0.90 1.14
C GLU A 60 13.18 0.29 1.69
N LYS A 61 13.06 1.38 0.92
CA LYS A 61 12.25 2.54 1.31
C LYS A 61 10.77 2.16 1.42
N LEU A 62 10.27 1.38 0.47
CA LEU A 62 8.88 0.89 0.50
C LEU A 62 8.65 -0.08 1.67
N GLU A 63 9.61 -0.96 1.97
CA GLU A 63 9.53 -1.85 3.13
C GLU A 63 9.42 -1.06 4.45
N LYS A 64 10.29 -0.06 4.65
CA LYS A 64 10.24 0.80 5.85
C LYS A 64 8.96 1.63 5.94
N ALA A 65 8.42 2.06 4.81
CA ALA A 65 7.12 2.75 4.77
C ALA A 65 5.99 1.78 5.13
N MET A 66 6.02 0.55 4.60
CA MET A 66 5.03 -0.47 4.86
C MET A 66 5.00 -0.86 6.35
N GLN A 67 6.14 -1.06 6.99
CA GLN A 67 6.20 -1.34 8.44
C GLN A 67 5.50 -0.29 9.31
N LYS A 68 5.47 0.97 8.87
CA LYS A 68 4.76 2.05 9.56
C LYS A 68 3.27 2.07 9.24
N LEU A 69 2.89 1.66 8.02
CA LEU A 69 1.52 1.69 7.52
C LEU A 69 0.73 0.43 7.86
N GLU A 70 1.39 -0.71 8.03
CA GLU A 70 0.82 -2.02 8.37
C GLU A 70 -0.21 -1.97 9.51
N PRO A 71 0.04 -1.34 10.68
CA PRO A 71 -0.95 -1.28 11.76
C PRO A 71 -2.19 -0.43 11.45
N TYR A 72 -2.16 0.36 10.37
CA TYR A 72 -3.29 1.18 9.91
C TYR A 72 -4.02 0.57 8.71
N LEU A 73 -3.37 -0.35 7.99
CA LEU A 73 -3.93 -1.00 6.81
C LEU A 73 -4.54 -2.37 7.11
N LEU A 74 -4.04 -3.08 8.13
CA LEU A 74 -4.48 -4.45 8.50
C LEU A 74 -5.29 -4.50 9.81
N ARG A 75 -5.75 -3.37 10.33
CA ARG A 75 -6.39 -3.27 11.64
C ARG A 75 -7.81 -2.70 11.58
#